data_AF-A0A523U8H0-F1
#
_entry.id   AF-A0A523U8H0-F1
#
_cell.length_a   1.000
_cell.length_b   1.000
_cell.length_c   1.000
_cell.angle_alpha   90.00
_cell.angle_beta   90.00
_cell.angle_gamma   90.00
#
_symmetry.space_group_name_H-M   'P 1'
#
loop_
_entity.id
_entity.type
_entity.pdbx_description
1 polymer ?
#
loop_
_entity_poly.entity_id
_entity_poly.type
_entity_poly.pdbx_seq_one_letter_code
_entity_poly.pdbx_strand_id
1 'polypeptide(L)'
;MDCIERGEPKPFFKLLEELILAGTSSLSVLREILGVIRVIKTGLGKEGLDVRQDLVDAMAEFGVALPKLLSAEDPEAFRQICGYEMRIKVNEIATHLEIEETALLEEICIEAGNKVTTIAGRMAILTQLEGSVLDWIDGLNYEAVHNFKYPDWDHNQAMSH
;
A
#
# COMPACT_ATOMS: atom_id res chain seq x y z
N MET A 1 11.49 -2.60 -9.12
CA MET A 1 10.44 -1.57 -9.22
C MET A 1 11.01 -0.27 -8.71
N ASP A 2 11.76 0.45 -9.54
CA ASP A 2 12.42 1.70 -9.14
C ASP A 2 11.41 2.77 -8.66
N CYS A 3 10.15 2.73 -9.11
CA CYS A 3 9.11 3.72 -8.77
C CYS A 3 8.78 3.75 -7.27
N ILE A 4 8.73 2.58 -6.63
CA ILE A 4 8.37 2.43 -5.22
C ILE A 4 9.57 2.73 -4.33
N GLU A 5 10.76 2.30 -4.77
CA GLU A 5 12.01 2.51 -4.04
C GLU A 5 12.44 3.98 -4.07
N ARG A 6 12.19 4.69 -5.17
CA ARG A 6 12.50 6.12 -5.33
C ARG A 6 11.35 7.06 -4.95
N GLY A 7 10.15 6.53 -4.68
CA GLY A 7 8.96 7.32 -4.40
C GLY A 7 8.45 8.13 -5.61
N GLU A 8 8.84 7.75 -6.83
CA GLU A 8 8.51 8.48 -8.05
C GLU A 8 7.54 7.69 -8.93
N PRO A 9 6.24 8.06 -9.01
CA PRO A 9 5.26 7.30 -9.79
C PRO A 9 5.30 7.62 -11.30
N LYS A 10 6.07 8.63 -11.74
CA LYS A 10 6.11 9.08 -13.16
C LYS A 10 6.43 7.96 -14.17
N PRO A 11 7.45 7.09 -13.95
CA PRO A 11 7.75 6.02 -14.90
C PRO A 11 6.60 5.02 -15.04
N PHE A 12 5.85 4.79 -13.96
CA PHE A 12 4.68 3.93 -13.98
C PHE A 12 3.55 4.54 -14.81
N PHE A 13 3.25 5.84 -14.62
CA PHE A 13 2.21 6.51 -15.40
C PHE A 13 2.51 6.52 -16.91
N LYS A 14 3.79 6.66 -17.30
CA LYS A 14 4.18 6.55 -18.70
C LYS A 14 3.92 5.15 -19.28
N LEU A 15 4.27 4.10 -18.55
CA LEU A 15 3.93 2.72 -18.95
C LEU A 15 2.42 2.53 -19.07
N LEU A 16 1.67 3.07 -18.11
CA LEU A 16 0.21 3.00 -18.10
C LEU A 16 -0.38 3.68 -19.34
N GLU A 17 0.10 4.88 -19.71
CA GLU A 17 -0.26 5.58 -20.95
C GLU A 17 -0.03 4.71 -22.20
N GLU A 18 1.13 4.06 -22.31
CA GLU A 18 1.43 3.16 -23.44
C GLU A 18 0.47 1.97 -23.52
N LEU A 19 0.11 1.39 -22.37
CA LEU A 19 -0.86 0.29 -22.29
C LEU A 19 -2.28 0.74 -22.65
N ILE A 20 -2.67 1.95 -22.25
CA ILE A 20 -3.97 2.53 -22.62
C ILE A 20 -4.06 2.74 -24.13
N LEU A 21 -2.98 3.26 -24.74
CA LEU A 21 -2.93 3.45 -26.20
C LEU A 21 -3.01 2.13 -26.98
N ALA A 22 -2.55 1.02 -26.38
CA ALA A 22 -2.73 -0.32 -26.94
C ALA A 22 -4.18 -0.86 -26.83
N GLY A 23 -5.06 -0.15 -26.12
CA GLY A 23 -6.49 -0.46 -26.02
C GLY A 23 -6.76 -1.80 -25.35
N THR A 24 -7.86 -2.47 -25.74
CA THR A 24 -8.34 -3.71 -25.11
C THR A 24 -7.33 -4.87 -25.14
N SER A 25 -6.34 -4.82 -26.05
CA SER A 25 -5.26 -5.80 -26.14
C SER A 25 -4.32 -5.80 -24.91
N SER A 26 -4.28 -4.70 -24.14
CA SER A 26 -3.44 -4.57 -22.94
C SER A 26 -4.12 -5.02 -21.64
N LEU A 27 -5.40 -5.41 -21.70
CA LEU A 27 -6.20 -5.77 -20.51
C LEU A 27 -5.57 -6.89 -19.67
N SER A 28 -4.94 -7.89 -20.30
CA SER A 28 -4.24 -8.96 -19.57
C SER A 28 -3.04 -8.40 -18.79
N VAL A 29 -2.26 -7.52 -19.42
CA VAL A 29 -1.09 -6.89 -18.81
C VAL A 29 -1.50 -5.97 -17.65
N LEU A 30 -2.58 -5.20 -17.79
CA LEU A 30 -3.10 -4.36 -16.70
C LEU A 30 -3.55 -5.19 -15.50
N ARG A 31 -4.19 -6.35 -15.72
CA ARG A 31 -4.56 -7.29 -14.65
C ARG A 31 -3.36 -7.90 -13.96
N GLU A 32 -2.29 -8.21 -14.72
CA GLU A 32 -1.03 -8.67 -14.15
C GLU A 32 -0.39 -7.60 -13.26
N ILE A 33 -0.31 -6.35 -13.75
CA ILE A 33 0.18 -5.21 -12.97
C ILE A 33 -0.62 -5.03 -11.68
N LEU A 34 -1.94 -5.09 -11.75
CA LEU A 34 -2.82 -5.04 -10.57
C LEU A 34 -2.49 -6.17 -9.58
N GLY A 35 -2.28 -7.39 -10.07
CA GLY A 35 -1.87 -8.54 -9.26
C GLY A 35 -0.55 -8.27 -8.53
N VAL A 36 0.45 -7.75 -9.23
CA VAL A 36 1.75 -7.42 -8.63
C VAL A 36 1.62 -6.31 -7.58
N ILE A 37 0.87 -5.25 -7.85
CA ILE A 37 0.61 -4.17 -6.90
C ILE A 37 0.02 -4.72 -5.59
N ARG A 38 -0.98 -5.61 -5.69
CA ARG A 38 -1.63 -6.23 -4.52
C ARG A 38 -0.67 -7.10 -3.72
N VAL A 39 0.15 -7.91 -4.39
CA VAL A 39 1.17 -8.73 -3.72
C VAL A 39 2.14 -7.86 -2.92
N ILE A 40 2.60 -6.74 -3.50
CA ILE A 40 3.51 -5.83 -2.80
C ILE A 40 2.81 -5.15 -1.62
N LYS A 41 1.56 -4.70 -1.78
CA LYS A 41 0.77 -4.14 -0.68
C LYS A 41 0.63 -5.12 0.47
N THR A 42 0.30 -6.38 0.19
CA THR A 42 0.25 -7.42 1.22
C THR A 42 1.60 -7.62 1.91
N GLY A 43 2.70 -7.61 1.14
CA GLY A 43 4.06 -7.69 1.69
C GLY A 43 4.39 -6.53 2.63
N LEU A 44 4.10 -5.29 2.25
CA LEU A 44 4.32 -4.10 3.08
C LEU A 44 3.42 -4.08 4.33
N GLY A 45 2.18 -4.57 4.21
CA GLY A 45 1.31 -4.74 5.36
C GLY A 45 1.92 -5.69 6.38
N LYS A 46 2.44 -6.83 5.92
CA LYS A 46 3.18 -7.77 6.79
C LYS A 46 4.43 -7.14 7.40
N GLU A 47 5.24 -6.43 6.60
CA GLU A 47 6.43 -5.73 7.10
C GLU A 47 6.08 -4.74 8.22
N GLY A 48 4.99 -3.99 8.08
CA GLY A 48 4.54 -3.06 9.13
C GLY A 48 4.04 -3.78 10.41
N LEU A 49 3.40 -4.93 10.27
CA LEU A 49 3.03 -5.78 11.41
C LEU A 49 4.27 -6.32 12.12
N ASP A 50 5.29 -6.74 11.37
CA ASP A 50 6.55 -7.24 11.91
C ASP A 50 7.28 -6.12 12.69
N VAL A 51 7.39 -4.89 12.13
CA VAL A 51 7.97 -3.74 12.84
C VAL A 51 7.23 -3.43 14.13
N ARG A 52 5.90 -3.55 14.14
CA ARG A 52 5.09 -3.34 15.33
C ARG A 52 5.37 -4.40 16.40
N GLN A 53 5.51 -5.66 16.00
CA GLN A 53 5.83 -6.75 16.91
C GLN A 53 7.23 -6.56 17.50
N ASP A 54 8.23 -6.30 16.65
CA ASP A 54 9.61 -6.04 17.07
C ASP A 54 9.70 -4.88 18.07
N LEU A 55 8.94 -3.81 17.83
CA LEU A 55 8.90 -2.66 18.74
C LEU A 55 8.31 -3.02 20.11
N VAL A 56 7.25 -3.81 20.14
CA VAL A 56 6.62 -4.24 21.40
C VAL A 56 7.52 -5.18 22.17
N ASP A 57 8.17 -6.11 21.48
CA ASP A 57 9.10 -7.06 22.09
C ASP A 57 10.33 -6.32 22.65
N ALA A 58 10.90 -5.38 21.89
CA ALA A 58 11.99 -4.53 22.36
C ALA A 58 11.59 -3.71 23.59
N MET A 59 10.41 -3.08 23.60
CA MET A 59 9.91 -2.33 24.77
C MET A 59 9.73 -3.23 26.00
N ALA A 60 9.30 -4.47 25.81
CA ALA A 60 9.11 -5.41 26.90
C ALA A 60 10.45 -5.77 27.59
N GLU A 61 11.57 -5.78 26.86
CA GLU A 61 12.92 -5.96 27.43
C GLU A 61 13.29 -4.84 28.41
N PHE A 62 12.78 -3.62 28.19
CA PHE A 62 12.91 -2.48 29.10
C PHE A 62 11.80 -2.40 30.16
N GLY A 63 10.97 -3.45 30.31
CA GLY A 63 9.84 -3.44 31.25
C GLY A 63 8.69 -2.50 30.86
N VAL A 64 8.67 -2.01 29.61
CA VAL A 64 7.62 -1.13 29.08
C VAL A 64 6.58 -1.95 28.32
N ALA A 65 5.33 -1.93 28.79
CA ALA A 65 4.24 -2.65 28.15
C ALA A 65 3.26 -1.70 27.44
N LEU A 66 3.10 -1.87 26.11
CA LEU A 66 2.13 -1.12 25.29
C LEU A 66 1.07 -2.03 24.66
N PRO A 67 0.15 -2.64 25.44
CA PRO A 67 -0.83 -3.60 24.93
C PRO A 67 -1.79 -2.99 23.88
N LYS A 68 -2.01 -1.67 23.94
CA LYS A 68 -2.86 -0.98 22.97
C LYS A 68 -2.28 -0.97 21.55
N LEU A 69 -0.95 -1.05 21.42
CA LEU A 69 -0.27 -1.00 20.13
C LEU A 69 -0.55 -2.27 19.30
N LEU A 70 -0.54 -3.44 19.95
CA LEU A 70 -0.88 -4.72 19.31
C LEU A 70 -2.37 -4.85 18.97
N SER A 71 -3.24 -4.19 19.74
CA SER A 71 -4.69 -4.25 19.55
C SER A 71 -5.23 -3.26 18.51
N ALA A 72 -4.43 -2.29 18.08
CA ALA A 72 -4.85 -1.31 17.09
C ALA A 72 -4.85 -1.92 15.68
N GLU A 73 -5.91 -1.64 14.92
CA GLU A 73 -5.95 -1.97 13.49
C GLU A 73 -4.98 -1.07 12.69
N ASP A 74 -4.46 -1.58 11.58
CA ASP A 74 -3.80 -0.74 10.58
C ASP A 74 -4.88 0.13 9.92
N PRO A 75 -4.77 1.48 9.84
CA PRO A 75 -3.59 2.34 9.86
C PRO A 75 -3.36 3.07 11.19
N GLU A 76 -4.21 2.83 12.19
CA GLU A 76 -4.17 3.52 13.47
C GLU A 76 -2.92 3.15 14.27
N ALA A 77 -2.51 1.88 14.23
CA ALA A 77 -1.24 1.43 14.79
C ALA A 77 -0.04 2.21 14.21
N PHE A 78 -0.01 2.43 12.89
CA PHE A 78 1.08 3.18 12.24
C PHE A 78 1.12 4.64 12.66
N ARG A 79 -0.05 5.29 12.78
CA ARG A 79 -0.11 6.67 13.31
C ARG A 79 0.42 6.76 14.73
N GLN A 80 0.12 5.76 15.57
CA GLN A 80 0.63 5.73 16.94
C GLN A 80 2.15 5.56 16.96
N ILE A 81 2.73 4.66 16.15
CA ILE A 81 4.19 4.45 16.08
C ILE A 81 4.92 5.69 15.57
N CYS A 82 4.39 6.35 14.54
CA CYS A 82 4.96 7.59 14.01
C CYS A 82 4.79 8.80 14.95
N GLY A 83 3.81 8.74 15.86
CA GLY A 83 3.36 9.86 16.65
C GLY A 83 4.30 10.24 17.80
N TYR A 84 4.38 11.54 18.09
CA TYR A 84 5.05 12.05 19.29
C TYR A 84 4.40 11.51 20.58
N GLU A 85 3.09 11.25 20.55
CA GLU A 85 2.34 10.72 21.69
C GLU A 85 2.83 9.36 22.20
N MET A 86 3.34 8.49 21.31
CA MET A 86 3.91 7.22 21.75
C MET A 86 5.17 7.46 22.58
N ARG A 87 6.04 8.37 22.15
CA ARG A 87 7.29 8.69 22.87
C ARG A 87 7.01 9.28 24.24
N ILE A 88 6.01 10.16 24.35
CA ILE A 88 5.58 10.68 25.65
C ILE A 88 5.14 9.53 26.57
N LYS A 89 4.24 8.66 26.10
CA LYS A 89 3.72 7.52 26.89
C LYS A 89 4.83 6.56 27.30
N VAL A 90 5.79 6.30 26.41
CA VAL A 90 6.95 5.45 26.70
C VAL A 90 7.79 6.09 27.80
N ASN A 91 8.10 7.39 27.72
CA ASN A 91 8.86 8.09 28.75
C ASN A 91 8.14 8.15 30.11
N GLU A 92 6.81 8.24 30.12
CA GLU A 92 6.01 8.19 31.35
C GLU A 92 6.09 6.81 32.05
N ILE A 93 6.17 5.72 31.28
CA ILE A 93 6.27 4.35 31.80
C ILE A 93 7.71 4.00 32.18
N ALA A 94 8.68 4.50 31.40
CA ALA A 94 10.10 4.20 31.51
C ALA A 94 10.85 5.04 32.59
N THR A 95 10.14 5.69 33.51
CA THR A 95 10.73 6.55 34.57
C THR A 95 11.71 5.84 35.51
N HIS A 96 11.72 4.51 35.50
CA HIS A 96 12.58 3.66 36.30
C HIS A 96 13.91 3.31 35.61
N LEU A 97 14.05 3.63 34.32
CA LEU A 97 15.24 3.34 33.53
C LEU A 97 16.36 4.33 33.82
N GLU A 98 17.60 3.87 33.66
CA GLU A 98 18.76 4.74 33.66
C GLU A 98 18.77 5.63 32.40
N ILE A 99 19.59 6.69 32.41
CA ILE A 99 19.68 7.65 31.29
C ILE A 99 20.10 6.94 30.00
N GLU A 100 21.02 5.98 30.08
CA GLU A 100 21.53 5.22 28.94
C GLU A 100 20.46 4.29 28.35
N GLU A 101 19.70 3.60 29.21
CA GLU A 101 18.58 2.74 28.80
C GLU A 101 17.44 3.56 28.19
N THR A 102 17.15 4.74 28.75
CA THR A 102 16.15 5.68 28.21
C THR A 102 16.54 6.17 26.82
N ALA A 103 17.82 6.52 26.62
CA ALA A 103 18.32 6.95 25.32
C ALA A 103 18.23 5.85 24.26
N LEU A 104 18.57 4.61 24.63
CA LEU A 104 18.44 3.46 23.73
C LEU A 104 16.98 3.17 23.36
N LEU A 105 16.07 3.24 24.34
CA LEU A 105 14.64 3.05 24.11
C LEU A 105 14.06 4.13 23.18
N GLU A 106 14.52 5.39 23.31
CA GLU A 106 14.14 6.47 22.41
C GLU A 106 14.63 6.22 20.97
N GLU A 107 15.87 5.74 20.81
CA GLU A 107 16.43 5.39 19.49
C GLU A 107 15.61 4.28 18.82
N ILE A 108 15.25 3.23 19.55
CA ILE A 108 14.39 2.14 19.06
C ILE A 108 13.03 2.69 18.59
N CYS A 109 12.41 3.58 19.36
CA CYS A 109 11.15 4.21 18.99
C CYS A 109 11.28 5.06 17.71
N ILE A 110 12.38 5.81 17.56
CA ILE A 110 12.65 6.61 16.37
C ILE A 110 12.85 5.72 15.15
N GLU A 111 13.64 4.65 15.28
CA GLU A 111 13.91 3.73 14.19
C GLU A 111 12.62 3.04 13.71
N ALA A 112 11.79 2.55 14.63
CA ALA A 112 10.49 1.97 14.30
C ALA A 112 9.57 3.00 13.62
N GLY A 113 9.54 4.24 14.12
CA GLY A 113 8.82 5.35 13.50
C GLY A 113 9.26 5.62 12.05
N ASN A 114 10.57 5.62 11.79
CA ASN A 114 11.12 5.82 10.44
C ASN A 114 10.78 4.67 9.48
N LYS A 115 10.86 3.42 9.97
CA LYS A 115 10.48 2.23 9.20
C LYS A 115 9.00 2.27 8.81
N VAL A 116 8.11 2.52 9.78
CA VAL A 116 6.67 2.64 9.54
C VAL A 116 6.33 3.80 8.60
N THR A 117 6.99 4.94 8.75
CA THR A 117 6.82 6.09 7.84
C THR A 117 7.17 5.72 6.40
N THR A 118 8.27 4.99 6.20
CA THR A 118 8.68 4.51 4.88
C THR A 118 7.66 3.54 4.28
N ILE A 119 7.18 2.58 5.09
CA ILE A 119 6.16 1.61 4.69
C ILE A 119 4.86 2.33 4.30
N ALA A 120 4.40 3.28 5.11
CA ALA A 120 3.20 4.07 4.86
C ALA A 120 3.31 4.90 3.57
N GLY A 121 4.46 5.53 3.31
CA GLY A 121 4.72 6.25 2.06
C GLY A 121 4.63 5.35 0.83
N ARG A 122 5.24 4.16 0.89
CA ARG A 122 5.15 3.16 -0.19
C ARG A 122 3.73 2.65 -0.40
N MET A 123 3.00 2.41 0.69
CA MET A 123 1.59 1.97 0.67
C MET A 123 0.69 3.02 0.01
N ALA A 124 0.92 4.31 0.28
CA ALA A 124 0.17 5.41 -0.31
C ALA A 124 0.37 5.45 -1.84
N ILE A 125 1.63 5.34 -2.30
CA ILE A 125 1.94 5.27 -3.73
C ILE A 125 1.26 4.07 -4.37
N LEU A 126 1.40 2.87 -3.79
CA LEU A 126 0.77 1.66 -4.32
C LEU A 126 -0.76 1.75 -4.39
N THR A 127 -1.39 2.41 -3.41
CA THR A 127 -2.84 2.63 -3.42
C THR A 127 -3.25 3.58 -4.53
N GLN A 128 -2.47 4.63 -4.80
CA GLN A 128 -2.67 5.50 -5.95
C GLN A 128 -2.54 4.72 -7.27
N LEU A 129 -1.48 3.91 -7.41
CA LEU A 129 -1.25 3.12 -8.62
C LEU A 129 -2.36 2.08 -8.84
N GLU A 130 -2.80 1.40 -7.78
CA GLU A 130 -3.91 0.44 -7.82
C GLU A 130 -5.19 1.11 -8.35
N GLY A 131 -5.53 2.28 -7.80
CA GLY A 131 -6.71 3.04 -8.24
C GLY A 131 -6.65 3.39 -9.72
N SER A 132 -5.52 3.93 -10.17
CA SER A 132 -5.34 4.27 -11.59
C SER A 132 -5.47 3.05 -12.50
N VAL A 133 -4.88 1.91 -12.14
CA VAL A 133 -4.99 0.68 -12.96
C VAL A 133 -6.44 0.18 -13.01
N LEU A 134 -7.17 0.21 -11.90
CA LEU A 134 -8.58 -0.20 -11.85
C LEU A 134 -9.43 0.67 -12.76
N ASP A 135 -9.29 2.00 -12.69
CA ASP A 135 -10.05 2.93 -13.52
C ASP A 135 -9.85 2.63 -15.03
N TRP A 136 -8.62 2.33 -15.44
CA TRP A 136 -8.32 2.01 -16.83
C TRP A 136 -8.80 0.63 -17.26
N ILE A 137 -8.71 -0.38 -16.38
CA ILE A 137 -9.30 -1.69 -16.65
C ILE A 137 -10.81 -1.54 -16.89
N ASP A 138 -11.50 -0.77 -16.07
CA ASP A 138 -12.94 -0.55 -16.18
C ASP A 138 -13.29 0.21 -17.47
N GLY A 139 -12.53 1.24 -17.82
CA GLY A 139 -12.69 1.99 -19.07
C GLY A 139 -12.49 1.12 -20.32
N LEU A 140 -11.44 0.29 -20.34
CA LEU A 140 -11.17 -0.60 -21.47
C LEU A 140 -12.15 -1.77 -21.55
N ASN A 141 -12.65 -2.29 -20.43
CA ASN A 141 -13.73 -3.29 -20.43
C ASN A 141 -15.02 -2.68 -20.99
N TYR A 142 -15.35 -1.45 -20.60
CA TYR A 142 -16.49 -0.72 -21.15
C TYR A 142 -16.35 -0.56 -22.67
N GLU A 143 -15.19 -0.13 -23.14
CA GLU A 143 -14.91 -0.02 -24.58
C GLU A 143 -15.05 -1.37 -25.31
N ALA A 144 -14.48 -2.45 -24.76
CA ALA A 144 -14.57 -3.78 -25.34
C ALA A 144 -16.02 -4.23 -25.54
N VAL A 145 -16.88 -4.00 -24.53
CA VAL A 145 -18.30 -4.39 -24.58
C VAL A 145 -19.07 -3.56 -25.62
N HIS A 146 -18.76 -2.27 -25.78
CA HIS A 146 -19.52 -1.36 -26.65
C HIS A 146 -18.99 -1.31 -28.09
N ASN A 147 -17.72 -1.63 -28.32
CA ASN A 147 -17.14 -1.78 -29.65
C ASN A 147 -17.40 -3.16 -30.26
N PHE A 148 -17.95 -4.11 -29.49
CA PHE A 148 -18.59 -5.32 -30.01
C PHE A 148 -19.91 -4.97 -30.73
N LYS A 149 -19.82 -4.25 -31.84
CA LYS A 149 -20.89 -4.24 -32.84
C LYS A 149 -20.93 -5.64 -33.46
N TYR A 150 -22.06 -6.33 -33.32
CA TYR A 150 -22.34 -7.56 -34.06
C TYR A 150 -22.06 -7.33 -35.56
N PRO A 151 -21.12 -8.06 -36.18
CA PRO A 151 -21.17 -8.27 -37.62
C PRO A 151 -22.36 -9.21 -37.88
N ASP A 152 -23.23 -8.85 -38.82
CA ASP A 152 -24.38 -9.65 -39.30
C ASP A 152 -25.68 -9.64 -38.47
N TRP A 153 -26.23 -8.47 -38.15
CA TRP A 153 -27.70 -8.34 -38.24
C TRP A 153 -28.06 -7.62 -39.54
N ASP A 154 -28.06 -8.37 -40.64
CA ASP A 154 -28.63 -7.91 -41.89
C ASP A 154 -30.16 -7.87 -41.74
N HIS A 155 -30.71 -6.68 -41.47
CA HIS A 155 -32.15 -6.46 -41.35
C HIS A 155 -32.93 -6.76 -42.65
N ASN A 156 -32.26 -7.07 -43.76
CA ASN A 156 -32.88 -7.26 -45.07
C ASN A 156 -33.26 -8.71 -45.42
N GLN A 157 -32.97 -9.71 -44.58
CA GLN A 157 -33.41 -11.10 -44.83
C GLN A 157 -34.83 -11.43 -44.34
N ALA A 158 -35.55 -10.49 -43.70
CA ALA A 158 -36.88 -10.75 -43.15
C ALA A 158 -38.06 -10.43 -44.09
N MET A 159 -37.82 -9.98 -45.34
CA MET A 159 -38.89 -9.54 -46.26
C MET A 159 -38.88 -10.27 -47.61
N SER A 160 -38.54 -11.55 -47.63
CA SER A 160 -38.79 -12.41 -48.80
C SER A 160 -39.48 -13.70 -48.36
N HIS A 161 -40.77 -13.60 -48.11
CA HIS A 161 -41.74 -14.70 -48.20
C HIS A 161 -43.10 -14.16 -48.62
#